data_AF-A0A832ZYH7-F1
#
_entry.id   AF-A0A832ZYH7-F1
#
_cell.length_a   1.000
_cell.length_b   1.000
_cell.length_c   1.000
_cell.angle_alpha   90.00
_cell.angle_beta   90.00
_cell.angle_gamma   90.00
#
_symmetry.space_group_name_H-M   'P 1'
#
loop_
_entity.id
_entity.type
_entity.pdbx_description
1 polymer ?
#
loop_
_entity_poly.entity_id
_entity_poly.type
_entity_poly.pdbx_seq_one_letter_code
_entity_poly.pdbx_strand_id
1 'polypeptide(L)'
;MSGAYKWLGGLGYIFTIIPFLNLVSPILVGLAWLLMGRDKRNGIFTITGILMMALLILSAVILFTLPFFMYFSIMPPAGGFQSTSLQLLELMQMMGVIILLGIFFAGLGLVVFILELISHFRASNVFNIKWFRYAAWLRIVAIVATIIAFALIMSLGLMAAELQPAETLFIAVLGPLMAAVIPWIISAIFSAVAFFTIPEEKPSANPPPPQ
;
A
#
# COMPACT_ATOMS: atom_id res chain seq x y z
N MET A 1 -12.14 -9.82 22.86
CA MET A 1 -11.37 -8.85 22.03
C MET A 1 -12.18 -8.35 20.82
N SER A 2 -13.51 -8.57 20.76
CA SER A 2 -14.33 -8.52 19.52
C SER A 2 -14.59 -7.13 18.91
N GLY A 3 -13.90 -6.07 19.38
CA GLY A 3 -14.00 -4.72 18.81
C GLY A 3 -12.69 -4.13 18.29
N ALA A 4 -11.53 -4.71 18.63
CA ALA A 4 -10.24 -4.06 18.37
C ALA A 4 -9.94 -3.91 16.87
N TYR A 5 -10.23 -4.95 16.06
CA TYR A 5 -10.01 -4.88 14.62
C TYR A 5 -10.94 -3.89 13.91
N LYS A 6 -12.09 -3.55 14.49
CA LYS A 6 -13.01 -2.52 13.96
C LYS A 6 -12.36 -1.14 14.03
N TRP A 7 -11.83 -0.81 15.21
CA TRP A 7 -11.16 0.47 15.45
C TRP A 7 -9.82 0.56 14.70
N LEU A 8 -9.01 -0.50 14.75
CA LEU A 8 -7.72 -0.55 14.04
C LEU A 8 -7.91 -0.42 12.53
N GLY A 9 -8.86 -1.17 11.95
CA GLY A 9 -9.13 -1.10 10.52
C GLY A 9 -9.72 0.26 10.14
N GLY A 10 -10.74 0.73 10.87
CA GLY A 10 -11.39 2.01 10.63
C GLY A 10 -10.41 3.18 10.65
N LEU A 11 -9.63 3.31 11.73
CA LEU A 11 -8.60 4.35 11.85
C LEU A 11 -7.48 4.16 10.84
N GLY A 12 -7.05 2.92 10.58
CA GLY A 12 -6.03 2.62 9.57
C GLY A 12 -6.39 3.14 8.19
N TYR A 13 -7.62 2.90 7.73
CA TYR A 13 -8.07 3.44 6.44
C TYR A 13 -8.25 4.96 6.43
N ILE A 14 -8.64 5.58 7.55
CA ILE A 14 -8.63 7.06 7.66
C ILE A 14 -7.21 7.59 7.53
N PHE A 15 -6.25 6.99 8.23
CA PHE A 15 -4.85 7.42 8.24
C PHE A 15 -4.20 7.29 6.86
N THR A 16 -4.69 6.38 6.03
CA THR A 16 -4.24 6.19 4.64
C THR A 16 -4.40 7.46 3.79
N ILE A 17 -5.36 8.32 4.12
CA ILE A 17 -5.70 9.54 3.35
C ILE A 17 -4.97 10.77 3.91
N ILE A 18 -4.55 10.73 5.18
CA ILE A 18 -3.92 11.88 5.85
C ILE A 18 -2.39 11.79 5.64
N PRO A 19 -1.75 12.83 5.06
CA PRO A 19 -0.30 12.87 4.94
C PRO A 19 0.39 12.62 6.29
N PHE A 20 1.56 11.97 6.27
CA PHE A 20 2.35 11.56 7.45
C PHE A 20 1.72 10.43 8.28
N LEU A 21 0.41 10.45 8.55
CA LEU A 21 -0.28 9.35 9.22
C LEU A 21 -0.36 8.09 8.35
N ASN A 22 -0.31 8.25 7.02
CA ASN A 22 -0.27 7.15 6.07
C ASN A 22 0.91 6.18 6.28
N LEU A 23 2.00 6.62 6.92
CA LEU A 23 3.14 5.77 7.27
C LEU A 23 2.77 4.69 8.30
N VAL A 24 1.82 5.00 9.19
CA VAL A 24 1.40 4.09 10.26
C VAL A 24 0.16 3.27 9.86
N SER A 25 -0.56 3.71 8.83
CA SER A 25 -1.78 3.03 8.33
C SER A 25 -1.57 1.54 8.06
N PRO A 26 -0.54 1.09 7.31
CA PRO A 26 -0.39 -0.32 6.97
C PRO A 26 -0.25 -1.23 8.21
N ILE A 27 0.29 -0.72 9.32
CA ILE A 27 0.34 -1.45 10.60
C ILE A 27 -1.08 -1.64 11.14
N LEU A 28 -1.86 -0.57 11.22
CA LEU A 28 -3.21 -0.61 11.78
C LEU A 28 -4.13 -1.49 10.92
N VAL A 29 -4.09 -1.32 9.60
CA VAL A 29 -4.85 -2.12 8.65
C VAL A 29 -4.38 -3.59 8.68
N GLY A 30 -3.07 -3.82 8.71
CA GLY A 30 -2.50 -5.17 8.80
C GLY A 30 -2.90 -5.90 10.08
N LEU A 31 -2.83 -5.23 11.23
CA LEU A 31 -3.29 -5.75 12.51
C LEU A 31 -4.80 -6.03 12.51
N ALA A 32 -5.60 -5.16 11.89
CA ALA A 32 -7.03 -5.36 11.77
C ALA A 32 -7.36 -6.65 11.00
N TRP A 33 -6.72 -6.85 9.83
CA TRP A 33 -6.89 -8.08 9.04
C TRP A 33 -6.38 -9.32 9.76
N LEU A 34 -5.24 -9.23 10.45
CA LEU A 34 -4.69 -10.35 11.22
C LEU A 34 -5.63 -10.76 12.35
N LEU A 35 -6.09 -9.82 13.17
CA LEU A 35 -6.99 -10.09 14.29
C LEU A 35 -8.34 -10.62 13.80
N MET A 36 -8.90 -10.01 12.75
CA MET A 36 -10.13 -10.48 12.11
C MET A 36 -9.98 -11.90 11.54
N GLY A 37 -8.85 -12.20 10.92
CA GLY A 37 -8.55 -13.53 10.39
C GLY A 37 -8.43 -14.59 11.47
N ARG A 38 -7.82 -14.26 12.61
CA ARG A 38 -7.75 -15.17 13.77
C ARG A 38 -9.13 -15.40 14.39
N ASP A 39 -9.91 -14.34 14.55
CA ASP A 39 -11.27 -14.38 15.12
C ASP A 39 -12.22 -15.23 14.27
N LYS A 40 -12.22 -15.00 12.95
CA LYS A 40 -13.09 -15.71 11.99
C LYS A 40 -12.45 -16.96 11.38
N ARG A 41 -11.30 -17.41 11.90
CA ARG A 41 -10.49 -18.53 11.39
C ARG A 41 -10.32 -18.51 9.86
N ASN A 42 -10.11 -17.31 9.30
CA ASN A 42 -10.02 -17.09 7.86
C ASN A 42 -8.57 -16.87 7.43
N GLY A 43 -7.99 -17.88 6.75
CA GLY A 43 -6.60 -17.82 6.31
C GLY A 43 -6.27 -16.61 5.42
N ILE A 44 -7.20 -16.17 4.57
CA ILE A 44 -6.95 -15.04 3.66
C ILE A 44 -6.77 -13.73 4.42
N PHE A 45 -7.62 -13.45 5.41
CA PHE A 45 -7.49 -12.25 6.25
C PHE A 45 -6.18 -12.28 7.04
N THR A 46 -5.86 -13.44 7.64
CA THR A 46 -4.61 -13.64 8.38
C THR A 46 -3.38 -13.38 7.52
N ILE A 47 -3.31 -13.98 6.33
CA ILE A 47 -2.18 -13.82 5.41
C ILE A 47 -2.08 -12.37 4.91
N THR A 48 -3.21 -11.74 4.58
CA THR A 48 -3.26 -10.32 4.18
C THR A 48 -2.64 -9.44 5.26
N GLY A 49 -3.05 -9.63 6.52
CA GLY A 49 -2.51 -8.87 7.64
C GLY A 49 -1.01 -9.07 7.85
N ILE A 50 -0.54 -10.33 7.79
CA ILE A 50 0.89 -10.65 7.93
C ILE A 50 1.70 -10.01 6.81
N LEU A 51 1.27 -10.15 5.55
CA LEU A 51 2.03 -9.63 4.42
C LEU A 51 2.05 -8.10 4.39
N MET A 52 0.97 -7.41 4.78
CA MET A 52 0.97 -5.95 4.91
C MET A 52 2.02 -5.48 5.93
N MET A 53 2.08 -6.11 7.10
CA MET A 53 3.07 -5.77 8.12
C MET A 53 4.49 -6.12 7.68
N ALA A 54 4.69 -7.31 7.09
CA ALA A 54 5.99 -7.75 6.60
C ALA A 54 6.51 -6.82 5.50
N LEU A 55 5.65 -6.40 4.57
CA LEU A 55 5.99 -5.46 3.50
C LEU A 55 6.41 -4.10 4.07
N LEU A 56 5.70 -3.60 5.09
CA LEU A 56 6.08 -2.35 5.74
C LEU A 56 7.42 -2.47 6.49
N ILE A 57 7.61 -3.52 7.27
CA ILE A 57 8.88 -3.73 8.00
C ILE A 57 10.04 -3.85 7.03
N LEU A 58 9.88 -4.63 5.96
CA LEU A 58 10.92 -4.83 4.95
C LEU A 58 11.24 -3.53 4.21
N SER A 59 10.22 -2.77 3.81
CA SER A 59 10.42 -1.46 3.16
C SER A 59 11.08 -0.45 4.10
N ALA A 60 10.70 -0.41 5.39
CA ALA A 60 11.34 0.44 6.38
C ALA A 60 12.82 0.08 6.57
N VAL A 61 13.15 -1.21 6.76
CA VAL A 61 14.54 -1.68 6.89
C VAL A 61 15.37 -1.23 5.69
N ILE A 62 14.85 -1.36 4.48
CA ILE A 62 15.57 -0.95 3.27
C ILE A 62 15.69 0.57 3.19
N LEU A 63 14.64 1.33 3.47
CA LEU A 63 14.70 2.80 3.48
C LEU A 63 15.74 3.34 4.48
N PHE A 64 15.93 2.67 5.62
CA PHE A 64 16.95 3.04 6.61
C PHE A 64 18.37 2.56 6.24
N THR A 65 18.50 1.38 5.63
CA THR A 65 19.82 0.78 5.33
C THR A 65 20.39 1.21 3.99
N LEU A 66 19.56 1.40 2.97
CA LEU A 66 19.99 1.75 1.61
C LEU A 66 20.80 3.05 1.55
N PRO A 67 20.44 4.15 2.24
CA PRO A 67 21.26 5.37 2.26
C PRO A 67 22.63 5.14 2.89
N PHE A 68 22.71 4.31 3.94
CA PHE A 68 23.96 3.92 4.57
C PHE A 68 24.86 3.15 3.60
N PHE A 69 24.30 2.16 2.90
CA PHE A 69 25.04 1.44 1.84
C PHE A 69 25.51 2.38 0.74
N MET A 70 24.63 3.26 0.24
CA MET A 70 24.99 4.23 -0.81
C MET A 70 26.12 5.15 -0.36
N TYR A 71 26.07 5.67 0.87
CA TYR A 71 27.11 6.53 1.42
C TYR A 71 28.48 5.84 1.47
N PHE A 72 28.52 4.56 1.91
CA PHE A 72 29.78 3.81 1.96
C PHE A 72 30.27 3.33 0.60
N SER A 73 29.39 3.12 -0.37
CA SER A 73 29.78 2.72 -1.74
C SER A 73 30.43 3.85 -2.54
N ILE A 74 30.10 5.12 -2.25
CA ILE A 74 30.67 6.28 -2.95
C ILE A 74 31.87 6.91 -2.22
N MET A 75 32.16 6.48 -0.99
CA MET A 75 33.28 7.00 -0.23
C MET A 75 34.59 6.36 -0.73
N PRO A 76 35.59 7.13 -1.18
CA PRO A 76 36.87 6.57 -1.57
C PRO A 76 37.48 5.82 -0.38
N PRO A 77 37.98 4.58 -0.56
CA PRO A 77 38.78 3.94 0.47
C PRO A 77 39.95 4.86 0.81
N ALA A 78 40.22 5.02 2.11
CA ALA A 78 41.25 5.93 2.62
C ALA A 78 42.58 5.71 1.87
N GLY A 79 42.89 6.59 0.91
CA GLY A 79 44.16 6.60 0.18
C GLY A 79 44.13 6.35 -1.34
N GLY A 80 42.99 6.21 -2.02
CA GLY A 80 42.98 5.95 -3.47
C GLY A 80 41.97 6.78 -4.27
N PHE A 81 42.45 7.49 -5.29
CA PHE A 81 41.59 7.96 -6.38
C PHE A 81 41.22 6.74 -7.24
N GLN A 82 39.96 6.29 -7.19
CA GLN A 82 39.49 5.29 -8.14
C GLN A 82 39.46 5.88 -9.56
N SER A 83 39.76 5.07 -10.58
CA SER A 83 39.58 5.49 -11.97
C SER A 83 38.10 5.72 -12.26
N THR A 84 37.79 6.74 -13.09
CA THR A 84 36.42 7.10 -13.48
C THR A 84 35.63 5.92 -14.08
N SER A 85 36.32 4.97 -14.72
CA SER A 85 35.71 3.76 -15.29
C SER A 85 35.23 2.75 -14.25
N LEU A 86 35.95 2.61 -13.11
CA LEU A 86 35.55 1.74 -12.01
C LEU A 86 34.33 2.31 -11.27
N GLN A 87 34.33 3.63 -11.03
CA GLN A 87 33.20 4.33 -10.41
C GLN A 87 31.92 4.24 -11.26
N LEU A 88 32.03 4.32 -12.59
CA LEU A 88 30.88 4.16 -13.48
C LEU A 88 30.33 2.74 -13.44
N LEU A 89 31.19 1.72 -13.41
CA LEU A 89 30.76 0.32 -13.31
C LEU A 89 30.04 0.04 -11.98
N GLU A 90 30.58 0.52 -10.86
CA GLU A 90 29.98 0.40 -9.53
C GLU A 90 28.61 1.10 -9.47
N LEU A 91 28.49 2.29 -10.07
CA LEU A 91 27.21 3.01 -10.19
C LEU A 91 26.18 2.21 -11.00
N MET A 92 26.57 1.65 -12.16
CA MET A 92 25.67 0.84 -12.99
C MET A 92 25.21 -0.44 -12.26
N GLN A 93 26.10 -1.10 -11.53
CA GLN A 93 25.74 -2.27 -10.71
C GLN A 93 24.76 -1.90 -9.60
N MET A 94 25.01 -0.78 -8.92
CA MET A 94 24.10 -0.26 -7.88
C MET A 94 22.72 0.07 -8.46
N MET A 95 22.66 0.73 -9.62
CA MET A 95 21.39 0.97 -10.31
C MET A 95 20.67 -0.34 -10.65
N GLY A 96 21.40 -1.37 -11.10
CA GLY A 96 20.85 -2.69 -11.33
C GLY A 96 20.20 -3.30 -10.08
N VAL A 97 20.87 -3.19 -8.92
CA VAL A 97 20.32 -3.66 -7.63
C VAL A 97 19.06 -2.88 -7.24
N ILE A 98 19.07 -1.55 -7.39
CA ILE A 98 17.91 -0.71 -7.09
C ILE A 98 16.71 -1.07 -7.97
N ILE A 99 16.93 -1.30 -9.27
CA ILE A 99 15.88 -1.70 -10.21
C ILE A 99 15.31 -3.07 -9.81
N LEU A 100 16.16 -4.05 -9.50
CA LEU A 100 15.73 -5.38 -9.07
C LEU A 100 14.92 -5.32 -7.77
N LEU A 101 15.37 -4.54 -6.78
CA LEU A 101 14.61 -4.30 -5.56
C LEU A 101 13.26 -3.65 -5.87
N GLY A 102 13.22 -2.64 -6.72
CA GLY A 102 11.99 -1.98 -7.15
C GLY A 102 10.99 -2.96 -7.77
N ILE A 103 11.44 -3.84 -8.67
CA ILE A 103 10.61 -4.88 -9.29
C ILE A 103 10.10 -5.87 -8.22
N PHE A 104 10.96 -6.29 -7.30
CA PHE A 104 10.59 -7.20 -6.22
C PHE A 104 9.49 -6.60 -5.32
N PHE A 105 9.63 -5.34 -4.90
CA PHE A 105 8.61 -4.65 -4.11
C PHE A 105 7.33 -4.40 -4.89
N ALA A 106 7.42 -4.07 -6.17
CA ALA A 106 6.24 -3.92 -7.02
C ALA A 106 5.45 -5.25 -7.10
N GLY A 107 6.14 -6.37 -7.27
CA GLY A 107 5.54 -7.71 -7.27
C GLY A 107 4.89 -8.04 -5.92
N LEU A 108 5.60 -7.85 -4.80
CA LEU A 108 5.03 -8.10 -3.47
C LEU A 108 3.85 -7.16 -3.16
N GLY A 109 3.96 -5.89 -3.49
CA GLY A 109 2.89 -4.90 -3.32
C GLY A 109 1.64 -5.28 -4.10
N LEU A 110 1.80 -5.79 -5.34
CA LEU A 110 0.69 -6.30 -6.14
C LEU A 110 0.03 -7.52 -5.49
N VAL A 111 0.81 -8.46 -4.96
CA VAL A 111 0.28 -9.63 -4.24
C VAL A 111 -0.52 -9.20 -3.01
N VAL A 112 0.02 -8.29 -2.19
CA VAL A 112 -0.66 -7.74 -1.01
C VAL A 112 -1.96 -7.03 -1.41
N PHE A 113 -1.92 -6.23 -2.47
CA PHE A 113 -3.09 -5.54 -2.99
C PHE A 113 -4.19 -6.51 -3.43
N ILE A 114 -3.84 -7.58 -4.17
CA ILE A 114 -4.81 -8.59 -4.60
C ILE A 114 -5.44 -9.29 -3.39
N LEU A 115 -4.62 -9.65 -2.40
CA LEU A 115 -5.11 -10.28 -1.18
C LEU A 115 -5.99 -9.35 -0.34
N GLU A 116 -5.66 -8.06 -0.28
CA GLU A 116 -6.52 -7.04 0.33
C GLU A 116 -7.86 -6.96 -0.39
N LEU A 117 -7.86 -6.98 -1.72
CA LEU A 117 -9.08 -6.93 -2.53
C LEU A 117 -9.99 -8.14 -2.26
N ILE A 118 -9.40 -9.34 -2.27
CA ILE A 118 -10.11 -10.58 -1.94
C ILE A 118 -10.62 -10.52 -0.49
N SER A 119 -9.83 -9.98 0.43
CA SER A 119 -10.21 -9.81 1.83
C SER A 119 -11.42 -8.89 1.98
N HIS A 120 -11.50 -7.80 1.24
CA HIS A 120 -12.68 -6.94 1.23
C HIS A 120 -13.92 -7.67 0.70
N PHE A 121 -13.83 -8.34 -0.46
CA PHE A 121 -14.98 -9.08 -1.00
C PHE A 121 -15.46 -10.17 -0.04
N ARG A 122 -14.53 -10.89 0.58
CA ARG A 122 -14.84 -11.95 1.53
C ARG A 122 -15.41 -11.39 2.83
N ALA A 123 -14.87 -10.28 3.36
CA ALA A 123 -15.40 -9.60 4.54
C ALA A 123 -16.83 -9.11 4.31
N SER A 124 -17.14 -8.62 3.10
CA SER A 124 -18.50 -8.25 2.72
C SER A 124 -19.50 -9.40 2.91
N ASN A 125 -19.11 -10.61 2.52
CA ASN A 125 -19.97 -11.79 2.66
C ASN A 125 -20.02 -12.32 4.09
N VAL A 126 -18.89 -12.33 4.81
CA VAL A 126 -18.81 -12.82 6.21
C VAL A 126 -19.63 -11.95 7.16
N PHE A 127 -19.59 -10.63 7.00
CA PHE A 127 -20.29 -9.70 7.89
C PHE A 127 -21.60 -9.15 7.30
N ASN A 128 -21.94 -9.52 6.06
CA ASN A 128 -23.08 -8.98 5.30
C ASN A 128 -23.07 -7.44 5.20
N ILE A 129 -21.89 -6.84 5.01
CA ILE A 129 -21.70 -5.40 4.90
C ILE A 129 -21.33 -5.02 3.47
N LYS A 130 -22.19 -4.23 2.82
CA LYS A 130 -22.00 -3.81 1.42
C LYS A 130 -20.83 -2.85 1.22
N TRP A 131 -20.47 -2.06 2.23
CA TRP A 131 -19.38 -1.07 2.17
C TRP A 131 -18.03 -1.69 1.81
N PHE A 132 -17.73 -2.89 2.33
CA PHE A 132 -16.54 -3.65 1.94
C PHE A 132 -16.49 -3.94 0.43
N ARG A 133 -17.62 -4.30 -0.16
CA ARG A 133 -17.73 -4.61 -1.59
C ARG A 133 -17.58 -3.34 -2.45
N TYR A 134 -18.20 -2.23 -2.04
CA TYR A 134 -18.05 -0.96 -2.74
C TYR A 134 -16.62 -0.44 -2.67
N ALA A 135 -15.96 -0.57 -1.52
CA ALA A 135 -14.55 -0.24 -1.38
C ALA A 135 -13.68 -1.07 -2.34
N ALA A 136 -13.88 -2.39 -2.41
CA ALA A 136 -13.15 -3.25 -3.34
C ALA A 136 -13.34 -2.84 -4.81
N TRP A 137 -14.58 -2.60 -5.25
CA TRP A 137 -14.84 -2.14 -6.61
C TRP A 137 -14.17 -0.80 -6.94
N LEU A 138 -14.20 0.16 -6.01
CA LEU A 138 -13.54 1.45 -6.21
C LEU A 138 -12.01 1.33 -6.31
N ARG A 139 -11.39 0.36 -5.61
CA ARG A 139 -9.96 0.05 -5.78
C ARG A 139 -9.66 -0.46 -7.19
N ILE A 140 -10.53 -1.32 -7.75
CA ILE A 140 -10.39 -1.79 -9.14
C ILE A 140 -10.51 -0.61 -10.10
N VAL A 141 -11.52 0.25 -9.93
CA VAL A 141 -11.69 1.47 -10.73
C VAL A 141 -10.47 2.39 -10.61
N ALA A 142 -9.93 2.56 -9.41
CA ALA A 142 -8.73 3.37 -9.18
C ALA A 142 -7.51 2.82 -9.93
N ILE A 143 -7.32 1.51 -9.97
CA ILE A 143 -6.24 0.90 -10.77
C ILE A 143 -6.45 1.15 -12.25
N VAL A 144 -7.66 0.91 -12.77
CA VAL A 144 -7.96 1.15 -14.19
C VAL A 144 -7.72 2.63 -14.54
N ALA A 145 -8.21 3.54 -13.69
CA ALA A 145 -7.97 4.98 -13.85
C ALA A 145 -6.48 5.34 -13.79
N THR A 146 -5.71 4.70 -12.91
CA THR A 146 -4.26 4.90 -12.79
C THR A 146 -3.53 4.42 -14.06
N ILE A 147 -3.90 3.26 -14.61
CA ILE A 147 -3.33 2.74 -15.87
C ILE A 147 -3.64 3.71 -17.02
N ILE A 148 -4.88 4.18 -17.11
CA ILE A 148 -5.28 5.16 -18.13
C ILE A 148 -4.49 6.47 -17.95
N ALA A 149 -4.35 6.96 -16.71
CA ALA A 149 -3.58 8.16 -16.41
C ALA A 149 -2.11 8.02 -16.86
N PHE A 150 -1.46 6.89 -16.56
CA PHE A 150 -0.10 6.61 -17.03
C PHE A 150 -0.01 6.54 -18.55
N ALA A 151 -0.96 5.88 -19.22
CA ALA A 151 -0.99 5.82 -20.68
C ALA A 151 -1.12 7.22 -21.30
N LEU A 152 -1.98 8.07 -20.73
CA LEU A 152 -2.14 9.47 -21.15
C LEU A 152 -0.85 10.26 -20.95
N ILE A 153 -0.23 10.17 -19.76
CA ILE A 153 1.05 10.84 -19.46
C ILE A 153 2.14 10.40 -20.43
N MET A 154 2.27 9.11 -20.72
CA MET A 154 3.26 8.61 -21.67
C MET A 154 2.99 9.12 -23.09
N SER A 155 1.73 9.10 -23.53
CA SER A 155 1.34 9.61 -24.85
C SER A 155 1.61 11.11 -25.00
N LEU A 156 1.35 11.89 -23.95
CA LEU A 156 1.56 13.33 -23.93
C LEU A 156 3.04 13.68 -23.74
N GLY A 157 3.79 12.92 -22.94
CA GLY A 157 5.23 13.10 -22.76
C GLY A 157 6.04 12.79 -24.02
N LEU A 158 5.59 11.82 -24.83
CA LEU A 158 6.13 11.57 -26.17
C LEU A 158 5.83 12.71 -27.15
N MET A 159 4.73 13.45 -26.96
CA MET A 159 4.31 14.58 -27.80
C MET A 159 4.86 15.94 -27.30
N ALA A 160 5.18 16.06 -26.01
CA ALA A 160 5.63 17.27 -25.33
C ALA A 160 7.15 17.51 -25.41
N ALA A 161 7.86 16.78 -26.26
CA ALA A 161 9.23 17.13 -26.66
C ALA A 161 9.29 18.51 -27.36
N GLU A 162 8.14 19.08 -27.72
CA GLU A 162 8.00 20.46 -28.18
C GLU A 162 7.61 21.40 -27.02
N LEU A 163 8.31 22.55 -26.94
CA LEU A 163 8.27 23.60 -25.92
C LEU A 163 6.86 24.07 -25.52
N GLN A 164 6.14 23.30 -24.71
CA GLN A 164 4.89 23.75 -24.09
C GLN A 164 5.16 24.51 -22.79
N PRO A 165 4.32 25.49 -22.42
CA PRO A 165 4.40 26.15 -21.13
C PRO A 165 4.35 25.15 -19.97
N ALA A 166 5.11 25.43 -18.91
CA ALA A 166 5.20 24.55 -17.74
C ALA A 166 3.83 24.27 -17.07
N GLU A 167 2.91 25.24 -17.14
CA GLU A 167 1.55 25.10 -16.60
C GLU A 167 0.72 24.05 -17.37
N THR A 168 0.86 24.00 -18.69
CA THR A 168 0.17 23.02 -19.54
C THR A 168 0.72 21.61 -19.27
N LEU A 169 2.03 21.48 -19.10
CA LEU A 169 2.67 20.23 -18.72
C LEU A 169 2.24 19.77 -17.32
N PHE A 170 2.14 20.70 -16.38
CA PHE A 170 1.66 20.42 -15.03
C PHE A 170 0.24 19.86 -15.04
N ILE A 171 -0.70 20.51 -15.73
CA ILE A 171 -2.10 20.06 -15.82
C ILE A 171 -2.20 18.73 -16.58
N ALA A 172 -1.46 18.57 -17.67
CA ALA A 172 -1.44 17.35 -18.47
C ALA A 172 -0.91 16.13 -17.71
N VAL A 173 0.03 16.33 -16.78
CA VAL A 173 0.61 15.24 -15.98
C VAL A 173 -0.19 15.00 -14.70
N LEU A 174 -0.48 16.05 -13.93
CA LEU A 174 -1.16 15.91 -12.64
C LEU A 174 -2.67 15.74 -12.78
N GLY A 175 -3.31 16.32 -13.79
CA GLY A 175 -4.76 16.20 -13.98
C GLY A 175 -5.25 14.75 -14.02
N PRO A 176 -4.67 13.89 -14.88
CA PRO A 176 -5.01 12.47 -14.91
C PRO A 176 -4.72 11.74 -13.59
N LEU A 177 -3.61 12.05 -12.91
CA LEU A 177 -3.28 11.44 -11.62
C LEU A 177 -4.27 11.85 -10.52
N MET A 178 -4.64 13.13 -10.47
CA MET A 178 -5.64 13.65 -9.52
C MET A 178 -7.00 12.97 -9.73
N ALA A 179 -7.41 12.74 -10.99
CA ALA A 179 -8.63 12.00 -11.29
C ALA A 179 -8.56 10.55 -10.80
N ALA A 180 -7.40 9.89 -10.94
CA ALA A 180 -7.20 8.52 -10.46
C ALA A 180 -7.15 8.39 -8.93
N VAL A 181 -6.75 9.45 -8.22
CA VAL A 181 -6.71 9.50 -6.74
C VAL A 181 -8.11 9.55 -6.11
N ILE A 182 -9.09 10.19 -6.76
CA ILE A 182 -10.46 10.30 -6.25
C ILE A 182 -11.09 8.93 -5.88
N PRO A 183 -11.17 7.93 -6.78
CA PRO A 183 -11.74 6.64 -6.43
C PRO A 183 -10.93 5.92 -5.35
N TRP A 184 -9.62 6.17 -5.26
CA TRP A 184 -8.78 5.61 -4.19
C TRP A 184 -9.15 6.18 -2.81
N ILE A 185 -9.33 7.49 -2.71
CA ILE A 185 -9.77 8.17 -1.46
C ILE A 185 -11.15 7.66 -1.04
N ILE A 186 -12.12 7.65 -1.97
CA ILE A 186 -13.49 7.18 -1.66
C ILE A 186 -13.46 5.71 -1.23
N SER A 187 -12.61 4.89 -1.85
CA SER A 187 -12.42 3.50 -1.47
C SER A 187 -11.92 3.35 -0.03
N ALA A 188 -10.95 4.17 0.39
CA ALA A 188 -10.45 4.17 1.76
C ALA A 188 -11.54 4.61 2.76
N ILE A 189 -12.35 5.63 2.42
CA ILE A 189 -13.50 6.04 3.24
C ILE A 189 -14.50 4.88 3.40
N PHE A 190 -14.85 4.19 2.32
CA PHE A 190 -15.76 3.05 2.39
C PHE A 190 -15.19 1.88 3.18
N SER A 191 -13.88 1.62 3.09
CA SER A 191 -13.21 0.64 3.96
C SER A 191 -13.34 1.06 5.42
N ALA A 192 -13.07 2.32 5.77
CA ALA A 192 -13.18 2.81 7.13
C ALA A 192 -14.60 2.62 7.70
N VAL A 193 -15.61 3.06 6.94
CA VAL A 193 -17.03 2.87 7.29
C VAL A 193 -17.35 1.39 7.46
N ALA A 194 -16.89 0.53 6.55
CA ALA A 194 -17.14 -0.90 6.61
C ALA A 194 -16.64 -1.51 7.93
N PHE A 195 -15.41 -1.16 8.34
CA PHE A 195 -14.83 -1.65 9.60
C PHE A 195 -15.59 -1.18 10.84
N PHE A 196 -16.01 0.09 10.89
CA PHE A 196 -16.79 0.60 12.03
C PHE A 196 -18.19 -0.03 12.12
N THR A 197 -18.78 -0.41 10.98
CA THR A 197 -20.13 -1.00 10.92
C THR A 197 -20.19 -2.50 11.22
N ILE A 198 -19.07 -3.17 11.49
CA ILE A 198 -19.06 -4.59 11.86
C ILE A 198 -19.93 -4.82 13.12
N PRO A 199 -20.78 -5.83 13.21
CA PRO A 199 -21.55 -6.09 14.43
C PRO A 199 -20.62 -6.48 15.60
N GLU A 200 -20.95 -6.05 16.82
CA GLU A 200 -20.25 -6.55 18.01
C GLU A 200 -20.73 -7.96 18.37
N GLU A 201 -19.80 -8.87 18.66
CA GLU A 201 -20.17 -10.18 19.21
C GLU A 201 -20.71 -10.00 20.63
N LYS A 202 -21.97 -10.39 20.84
CA LYS A 202 -22.57 -10.46 22.18
C LYS A 202 -21.81 -11.50 23.02
N PRO A 203 -21.48 -11.22 24.29
CA PRO A 203 -20.97 -12.23 25.21
C PRO A 203 -21.96 -13.40 25.26
N SER A 204 -21.47 -14.63 25.19
CA SER A 204 -22.33 -15.82 25.27
C SER A 204 -23.13 -15.79 26.57
N ALA A 205 -24.45 -15.69 26.48
CA ALA A 205 -25.38 -15.73 27.61
C ALA A 205 -25.53 -17.14 28.23
N ASN A 206 -24.48 -17.97 28.17
CA ASN A 206 -24.49 -19.27 28.82
C ASN A 206 -23.96 -19.08 30.25
N PRO A 207 -24.81 -19.20 31.29
CA PRO A 207 -24.33 -19.21 32.66
C PRO A 207 -23.36 -20.40 32.84
N PRO A 208 -22.32 -20.26 33.67
CA PRO A 208 -21.41 -21.37 33.95
C PRO A 208 -22.20 -22.58 34.47
N PRO A 209 -21.82 -23.81 34.08
CA PRO A 209 -22.49 -25.01 34.55
C PRO A 209 -22.44 -25.06 36.09
N PRO A 210 -23.49 -25.56 36.76
CA PRO A 210 -23.49 -25.74 38.21
C PRO A 210 -22.28 -26.58 38.62
N GLN A 211 -21.52 -26.08 39.62
CA GLN A 211 -20.41 -26.81 40.25
C GLN A 211 -20.92 -28.00 41.06
#